data_AF-A0A225WNC7-F1
#
_entry.id   AF-A0A225WNC7-F1
#
_cell.length_a   1.000
_cell.length_b   1.000
_cell.length_c   1.000
_cell.angle_alpha   90.00
_cell.angle_beta   90.00
_cell.angle_gamma   90.00
#
_symmetry.space_group_name_H-M   'P 1'
#
loop_
_entity.id
_entity.type
_entity.pdbx_description
1 polymer ?
#
loop_
_entity_poly.entity_id
_entity_poly.type
_entity_poly.pdbx_seq_one_letter_code
_entity_poly.pdbx_strand_id
1 'polypeptide(L)'
;MPYDYLQKPYEPRPPRSLHADYPNLFNRESWPTARVLDAATTPSGTFFFFMQHELWEDIATETNCYFVCKIDEHVQGHTLGSHEKPPARIREEIPKVPAITPREVCVFIGLLLARSVVPNKKNLANHWRTTDEGANPRGCFGLFMTRDRFVHVSRNLHFSANDDAAAAADRA
;
A
#
# COMPACT_ATOMS: atom_id res chain seq x y z
N MET A 1 -35.73 13.70 -18.63
CA MET A 1 -35.11 12.69 -17.74
C MET A 1 -34.27 11.76 -18.61
N PRO A 2 -32.93 11.64 -18.47
CA PRO A 2 -32.09 11.15 -19.58
C PRO A 2 -31.91 9.63 -19.68
N TYR A 3 -32.58 8.80 -18.87
CA TYR A 3 -32.23 7.39 -18.74
C TYR A 3 -33.44 6.44 -18.65
N ASP A 4 -34.41 6.57 -19.55
CA ASP A 4 -35.58 5.67 -19.64
C ASP A 4 -35.22 4.20 -19.90
N TYR A 5 -34.03 3.93 -20.46
CA TYR A 5 -33.58 2.56 -20.74
C TYR A 5 -33.23 1.76 -19.47
N LEU A 6 -32.98 2.41 -18.34
CA LEU A 6 -32.73 1.73 -17.06
C LEU A 6 -34.02 1.22 -16.39
N GLN A 7 -35.19 1.67 -16.85
CA GLN A 7 -36.50 1.26 -16.32
C GLN A 7 -37.09 0.06 -17.07
N LYS A 8 -36.42 -0.42 -18.13
CA LYS A 8 -36.86 -1.58 -18.92
C LYS A 8 -36.30 -2.89 -18.33
N PRO A 9 -37.03 -4.01 -18.43
CA PRO A 9 -36.50 -5.33 -18.09
C PRO A 9 -35.21 -5.61 -18.84
N TYR A 10 -34.24 -6.23 -18.16
CA TYR A 10 -32.99 -6.64 -18.80
C TYR A 10 -33.27 -7.67 -19.88
N GLU A 11 -32.94 -7.34 -21.13
CA GLU A 11 -32.96 -8.31 -22.23
C GLU A 11 -31.58 -8.99 -22.34
N PRO A 12 -31.51 -10.33 -22.25
CA PRO A 12 -30.25 -11.03 -22.38
C PRO A 12 -29.65 -10.84 -23.77
N ARG A 13 -28.42 -10.33 -23.80
CA ARG A 13 -27.70 -10.06 -25.04
C ARG A 13 -27.22 -11.38 -25.67
N PRO A 14 -27.30 -11.58 -27.00
CA PRO A 14 -26.78 -12.77 -27.67
C PRO A 14 -25.27 -12.94 -27.39
N PRO A 15 -24.73 -14.18 -27.27
CA PRO A 15 -23.34 -14.42 -26.85
C PRO A 15 -22.24 -13.76 -27.69
N ARG A 16 -22.54 -13.27 -28.90
CA ARG A 16 -21.57 -12.63 -29.83
C ARG A 16 -21.82 -11.14 -30.08
N SER A 17 -22.83 -10.57 -29.43
CA SER A 17 -23.19 -9.16 -29.58
C SER A 17 -22.06 -8.20 -29.21
N LEU A 18 -21.24 -8.55 -28.22
CA LEU A 18 -20.02 -7.82 -27.85
C LEU A 18 -19.03 -7.63 -29.00
N HIS A 19 -18.91 -8.61 -29.91
CA HIS A 19 -18.00 -8.50 -31.07
C HIS A 19 -18.60 -7.72 -32.23
N ALA A 20 -19.94 -7.60 -32.29
CA ALA A 20 -20.61 -6.73 -33.26
C ALA A 20 -20.46 -5.26 -32.85
N ASP A 21 -20.58 -4.96 -31.55
CA ASP A 21 -20.45 -3.61 -31.00
C ASP A 21 -18.97 -3.17 -30.90
N TYR A 22 -18.06 -4.12 -30.65
CA TYR A 22 -16.62 -3.89 -30.52
C TYR A 22 -15.83 -4.84 -31.44
N PRO A 23 -15.73 -4.54 -32.75
CA PRO A 23 -15.08 -5.40 -33.72
C PRO A 23 -13.57 -5.58 -33.47
N ASN A 24 -12.96 -4.64 -32.73
CA ASN A 24 -11.54 -4.69 -32.36
C ASN A 24 -11.28 -5.40 -31.02
N LEU A 25 -12.31 -5.97 -30.39
CA LEU A 25 -12.13 -6.69 -29.14
C LEU A 25 -11.30 -7.95 -29.39
N PHE A 26 -10.24 -8.13 -28.62
CA PHE A 26 -9.36 -9.29 -28.69
C PHE A 26 -10.19 -10.57 -28.61
N ASN A 27 -10.12 -11.39 -29.67
CA ASN A 27 -10.97 -12.58 -29.85
C ASN A 27 -10.19 -13.90 -29.79
N ARG A 28 -8.88 -13.84 -29.52
CA ARG A 28 -8.04 -15.02 -29.35
C ARG A 28 -8.09 -15.49 -27.92
N GLU A 29 -7.67 -16.73 -27.71
CA GLU A 29 -7.48 -17.26 -26.37
C GLU A 29 -6.46 -16.40 -25.60
N SER A 30 -6.83 -16.01 -24.38
CA SER A 30 -5.96 -15.27 -23.48
C SER A 30 -5.40 -16.26 -22.46
N TRP A 31 -4.07 -16.42 -22.45
CA TRP A 31 -3.39 -17.33 -21.54
C TRP A 31 -2.23 -16.61 -20.85
N PRO A 32 -1.97 -16.91 -19.56
CA PRO A 32 -0.76 -16.45 -18.90
C PRO A 32 0.47 -16.92 -19.68
N THR A 33 1.52 -16.09 -19.69
CA THR A 33 2.80 -16.49 -20.30
C THR A 33 3.43 -17.64 -19.53
N ALA A 34 4.29 -18.42 -20.18
CA ALA A 34 4.98 -19.54 -19.54
C ALA A 34 5.74 -19.12 -18.26
N ARG A 35 6.30 -17.91 -18.24
CA ARG A 35 6.98 -17.35 -17.05
C ARG A 35 6.02 -17.10 -15.88
N VAL A 36 4.81 -16.61 -16.14
CA VAL A 36 3.79 -16.42 -15.10
C VAL A 36 3.31 -17.78 -14.58
N LEU A 37 3.16 -18.77 -15.45
CA LEU A 37 2.75 -20.12 -15.07
C LEU A 37 3.79 -20.79 -14.16
N ASP A 38 5.07 -20.64 -14.46
CA ASP A 38 6.18 -21.13 -13.63
C ASP A 38 6.18 -20.48 -12.24
N ALA A 39 6.03 -19.15 -12.20
CA ALA A 39 5.92 -18.41 -10.94
C ALA A 39 4.65 -18.75 -10.15
N ALA A 40 3.56 -19.11 -10.83
CA ALA A 40 2.27 -19.45 -10.21
C ALA A 40 2.20 -20.83 -9.57
N THR A 41 3.31 -21.56 -9.52
CA THR A 41 3.46 -22.77 -8.70
C THR A 41 3.22 -22.50 -7.20
N THR A 42 3.39 -21.24 -6.75
CA THR A 42 3.02 -20.80 -5.40
C THR A 42 2.34 -19.43 -5.43
N PRO A 43 1.42 -19.12 -4.49
CA PRO A 43 0.81 -17.79 -4.40
C PRO A 43 1.83 -16.67 -4.22
N SER A 44 2.89 -16.92 -3.44
CA SER A 44 4.01 -15.99 -3.27
C SER A 44 4.80 -15.79 -4.56
N GLY A 45 5.01 -16.85 -5.35
CA GLY A 45 5.71 -16.76 -6.63
C GLY A 45 4.96 -15.87 -7.62
N THR A 46 3.62 -16.00 -7.73
CA THR A 46 2.81 -15.07 -8.52
C THR A 46 2.92 -13.64 -7.98
N PHE A 47 2.85 -13.46 -6.66
CA PHE A 47 2.92 -12.13 -6.06
C PHE A 47 4.25 -11.42 -6.36
N PHE A 48 5.38 -12.10 -6.15
CA PHE A 48 6.71 -11.54 -6.40
C PHE A 48 7.09 -11.50 -7.89
N PHE A 49 6.35 -12.20 -8.76
CA PHE A 49 6.46 -12.00 -10.21
C PHE A 49 6.05 -10.59 -10.62
N PHE A 50 4.97 -10.06 -10.02
CA PHE A 50 4.50 -8.70 -10.29
C PHE A 50 5.17 -7.65 -9.41
N MET A 51 5.40 -7.98 -8.14
CA MET A 51 6.00 -7.10 -7.14
C MET A 51 7.45 -7.51 -6.89
N GLN A 52 8.33 -7.15 -7.83
CA GLN A 52 9.74 -7.55 -7.81
C GLN A 52 10.50 -6.97 -6.61
N HIS A 53 11.68 -7.53 -6.31
CA HIS A 53 12.49 -7.15 -5.15
C HIS A 53 12.83 -5.65 -5.13
N GLU A 54 13.22 -5.13 -6.29
CA GLU A 54 13.66 -3.76 -6.50
C GLU A 54 12.57 -2.76 -6.09
N LEU A 55 11.31 -3.06 -6.40
CA LEU A 55 10.16 -2.24 -5.99
C LEU A 55 10.10 -2.05 -4.46
N TRP A 56 10.38 -3.10 -3.69
CA TRP A 56 10.35 -3.01 -2.22
C TRP A 56 11.53 -2.23 -1.66
N GLU A 57 12.68 -2.30 -2.32
CA GLU A 57 13.87 -1.51 -1.98
C GLU A 57 13.65 -0.03 -2.25
N ASP A 58 13.07 0.29 -3.41
CA ASP A 58 12.75 1.65 -3.81
C ASP A 58 11.72 2.26 -2.84
N ILE A 59 10.62 1.56 -2.57
CA ILE A 59 9.60 2.03 -1.61
C ILE A 59 10.22 2.24 -0.22
N ALA A 60 11.05 1.32 0.27
CA ALA A 60 11.69 1.48 1.57
C ALA A 60 12.64 2.70 1.60
N THR A 61 13.41 2.89 0.53
CA THR A 61 14.30 4.04 0.37
C THR A 61 13.50 5.33 0.41
N GLU A 62 12.48 5.46 -0.43
CA GLU A 62 11.68 6.69 -0.51
C GLU A 62 10.88 6.98 0.75
N THR A 63 10.34 5.94 1.40
CA THR A 63 9.67 6.04 2.69
C THR A 63 10.61 6.62 3.76
N ASN A 64 11.86 6.16 3.81
CA ASN A 64 12.85 6.66 4.76
C ASN A 64 13.32 8.08 4.41
N CYS A 65 13.54 8.39 3.13
CA CYS A 65 13.88 9.74 2.66
C CYS A 65 12.78 10.74 3.05
N TYR A 66 11.52 10.41 2.77
CA TYR A 66 10.37 11.22 3.15
C TYR A 66 10.32 11.50 4.66
N PHE A 67 10.54 10.46 5.48
CA PHE A 67 10.56 10.60 6.94
C PHE A 67 11.63 11.59 7.41
N VAL A 68 12.85 11.51 6.87
CA VAL A 68 13.94 12.44 7.20
C VAL A 68 13.60 13.87 6.75
N CYS A 69 13.14 14.05 5.51
CA CYS A 69 12.75 15.36 4.98
C CYS A 69 11.65 16.02 5.84
N LYS A 70 10.63 15.25 6.25
CA LYS A 70 9.54 15.76 7.10
C LYS A 70 10.04 16.20 8.48
N ILE A 71 11.00 15.49 9.05
CA ILE A 71 11.61 15.91 10.31
C ILE A 71 12.36 17.22 10.12
N ASP A 72 13.16 17.35 9.06
CA ASP A 72 13.92 18.57 8.78
C ASP A 72 13.02 19.79 8.57
N GLU A 73 11.91 19.64 7.84
CA GLU A 73 10.90 20.69 7.69
C GLU A 73 10.33 21.15 9.03
N HIS A 74 9.99 20.21 9.92
CA HIS A 74 9.45 20.52 11.23
C HIS A 74 10.50 21.25 12.10
N VAL A 75 11.76 20.81 12.07
CA VAL A 75 12.85 21.47 12.81
C VAL A 75 13.08 22.90 12.29
N GLN A 76 13.07 23.09 10.97
CA GLN A 76 13.25 24.41 10.36
C GLN A 76 12.08 25.35 10.69
N GLY A 77 10.85 24.87 10.67
CA GLY A 77 9.67 25.63 11.08
C GLY A 77 9.73 26.14 12.53
N HIS A 78 10.31 25.36 13.44
CA HIS A 78 10.55 25.79 14.83
C HIS A 78 11.64 26.87 14.93
N THR A 79 12.71 26.80 14.14
CA THR A 79 13.78 27.81 14.16
C THR A 79 13.36 29.19 13.66
N LEU A 80 12.37 29.25 12.76
CA LEU A 80 11.86 30.50 12.22
C LEU A 80 10.78 31.15 13.10
N GLY A 81 10.27 30.44 14.12
CA GLY A 81 9.05 30.83 14.84
C GLY A 81 9.10 30.88 16.37
N SER A 82 10.13 30.38 17.07
CA SER A 82 10.14 30.46 18.55
C SER A 82 11.53 30.47 19.19
N HIS A 83 11.65 31.25 20.27
CA HIS A 83 12.83 31.42 21.14
C HIS A 83 13.01 30.29 22.17
N GLU A 84 12.24 29.20 22.11
CA GLU A 84 12.30 28.12 23.10
C GLU A 84 12.95 26.84 22.54
N LYS A 85 14.15 26.56 23.07
CA LYS A 85 15.10 25.46 22.82
C LYS A 85 15.97 25.58 21.55
N PRO A 86 17.31 25.47 21.69
CA PRO A 86 18.22 25.51 20.54
C PRO A 86 17.98 24.31 19.61
N PRO A 87 17.93 24.52 18.29
CA PRO A 87 17.61 23.48 17.30
C PRO A 87 18.54 22.27 17.34
N ALA A 88 19.75 22.43 17.85
CA ALA A 88 20.70 21.35 18.07
C ALA A 88 20.17 20.25 19.01
N ARG A 89 19.43 20.62 20.08
CA ARG A 89 18.88 19.64 21.03
C ARG A 89 17.68 18.88 20.45
N ILE A 90 16.88 19.52 19.60
CA ILE A 90 15.78 18.85 18.90
C ILE A 90 16.35 17.79 17.97
N ARG A 91 17.44 18.10 17.25
CA ARG A 91 18.12 17.14 16.35
C ARG A 91 18.70 15.92 17.07
N GLU A 92 19.23 16.10 18.28
CA GLU A 92 19.74 14.99 19.10
C GLU A 92 18.62 14.17 19.78
N GLU A 93 17.44 14.77 19.97
CA GLU A 93 16.23 14.12 20.50
C GLU A 93 15.31 13.53 19.41
N ILE A 94 15.64 13.69 18.11
CA ILE A 94 14.95 13.01 17.00
C ILE A 94 15.04 11.51 17.28
N PRO A 95 13.91 10.79 17.32
CA PRO A 95 13.90 9.45 17.86
C PRO A 95 14.78 8.54 16.99
N LYS A 96 15.57 7.71 17.68
CA LYS A 96 16.37 6.57 17.17
C LYS A 96 15.46 5.50 16.56
N VAL A 97 14.49 5.89 15.72
CA VAL A 97 13.57 4.98 15.05
C VAL A 97 14.40 4.26 13.98
N PRO A 98 14.48 2.93 14.04
CA PRO A 98 15.19 2.18 13.01
C PRO A 98 14.59 2.47 11.63
N ALA A 99 15.45 2.57 10.61
CA ALA A 99 15.02 2.69 9.23
C ALA A 99 14.03 1.57 8.87
N ILE A 100 13.04 1.89 8.05
CA ILE A 100 12.08 0.93 7.53
C ILE A 100 12.79 0.06 6.49
N THR A 101 12.75 -1.26 6.68
CA THR A 101 13.37 -2.21 5.74
C THR A 101 12.40 -2.63 4.63
N PRO A 102 12.90 -3.10 3.47
CA PRO A 102 12.06 -3.65 2.40
C PRO A 102 11.15 -4.79 2.89
N ARG A 103 11.69 -5.62 3.80
CA ARG A 103 10.93 -6.69 4.46
C ARG A 103 9.77 -6.14 5.27
N GLU A 104 9.95 -5.05 6.00
CA GLU A 104 8.86 -4.44 6.77
C GLU A 104 7.77 -3.87 5.86
N VAL A 105 8.13 -3.31 4.71
CA VAL A 105 7.14 -2.89 3.69
C VAL A 105 6.37 -4.10 3.17
N CYS A 106 7.06 -5.20 2.83
CA CYS A 106 6.41 -6.44 2.39
C CYS A 106 5.48 -7.02 3.47
N VAL A 107 5.89 -7.01 4.74
CA VAL A 107 5.04 -7.46 5.86
C VAL A 107 3.83 -6.54 6.02
N PHE A 108 4.01 -5.23 5.95
CA PHE A 108 2.93 -4.25 6.01
C PHE A 108 1.86 -4.50 4.93
N ILE A 109 2.27 -4.67 3.67
CA ILE A 109 1.35 -5.01 2.58
C ILE A 109 0.72 -6.40 2.79
N GLY A 110 1.49 -7.39 3.25
CA GLY A 110 0.97 -8.72 3.58
C GLY A 110 -0.13 -8.67 4.64
N LEU A 111 -0.01 -7.81 5.65
CA LEU A 111 -1.05 -7.59 6.66
C LEU A 111 -2.30 -6.94 6.06
N LEU A 112 -2.16 -6.01 5.12
CA LEU A 112 -3.29 -5.42 4.38
C LEU A 112 -4.01 -6.45 3.50
N LEU A 113 -3.26 -7.34 2.85
CA LEU A 113 -3.83 -8.44 2.06
C LEU A 113 -4.54 -9.46 2.95
N ALA A 114 -3.95 -9.84 4.08
CA ALA A 114 -4.63 -10.70 5.05
C ALA A 114 -5.96 -10.08 5.53
N ARG A 115 -5.98 -8.75 5.71
CA ARG A 115 -7.17 -7.99 6.10
C ARG A 115 -8.26 -7.96 5.01
N SER A 116 -7.89 -7.99 3.73
CA SER A 116 -8.86 -7.99 2.63
C SER A 116 -9.51 -9.36 2.44
N VAL A 117 -8.74 -10.44 2.65
CA VAL A 117 -9.24 -11.83 2.58
C VAL A 117 -10.13 -12.19 3.78
N VAL A 118 -9.79 -11.69 4.97
CA VAL A 118 -10.61 -11.87 6.19
C VAL A 118 -11.23 -10.53 6.60
N PRO A 119 -12.35 -10.13 5.97
CA PRO A 119 -12.98 -8.86 6.26
C PRO A 119 -13.59 -8.87 7.66
N ASN A 120 -12.87 -8.30 8.63
CA ASN A 120 -13.44 -8.01 9.93
C ASN A 120 -14.33 -6.76 9.81
N LYS A 121 -15.56 -6.78 10.35
CA LYS A 121 -16.40 -5.56 10.39
C LYS A 121 -15.91 -4.53 11.41
N LYS A 122 -14.93 -4.89 12.24
CA LYS A 122 -14.35 -4.05 13.28
C LYS A 122 -13.07 -3.32 12.79
N ASN A 123 -12.65 -2.33 13.57
CA ASN A 123 -11.46 -1.49 13.34
C ASN A 123 -10.18 -2.35 13.12
N LEU A 124 -9.31 -1.92 12.19
CA LEU A 124 -8.00 -2.52 11.90
C LEU A 124 -7.15 -2.71 13.17
N ALA A 125 -7.20 -1.77 14.12
CA ALA A 125 -6.46 -1.83 15.38
C ALA A 125 -6.81 -3.08 16.22
N ASN A 126 -7.98 -3.67 16.02
CA ASN A 126 -8.40 -4.86 16.76
C ASN A 126 -7.57 -6.11 16.43
N HIS A 127 -6.84 -6.13 15.31
CA HIS A 127 -5.93 -7.24 14.98
C HIS A 127 -4.72 -7.31 15.91
N TRP A 128 -4.45 -6.27 16.69
CA TRP A 128 -3.43 -6.24 17.75
C TRP A 128 -4.00 -6.42 19.16
N ARG A 129 -5.32 -6.59 19.33
CA ARG A 129 -5.89 -6.87 20.66
C ARG A 129 -5.50 -8.27 21.11
N THR A 130 -5.09 -8.36 22.38
CA THR A 130 -4.69 -9.61 23.05
C THR A 130 -5.83 -10.24 23.85
N THR A 131 -6.93 -9.51 24.04
CA THR A 131 -8.15 -9.95 24.75
C THR A 131 -9.10 -10.66 23.79
N ASP A 132 -9.55 -11.87 24.16
CA ASP A 132 -10.56 -12.62 23.40
C ASP A 132 -11.94 -11.95 23.43
N GLU A 133 -12.57 -11.84 22.26
CA GLU A 133 -14.01 -11.59 22.12
C GLU A 133 -14.59 -12.67 21.18
N GLY A 134 -15.08 -13.79 21.75
CA GLY A 134 -15.78 -14.84 21.01
C GLY A 134 -14.88 -15.78 20.21
N ALA A 135 -15.27 -16.13 18.98
CA ALA A 135 -14.65 -17.18 18.16
C ALA A 135 -13.54 -16.69 17.21
N ASN A 136 -13.09 -15.44 17.32
CA ASN A 136 -12.10 -14.87 16.41
C ASN A 136 -10.68 -15.06 16.97
N PRO A 137 -9.75 -15.75 16.26
CA PRO A 137 -8.41 -16.00 16.76
C PRO A 137 -7.64 -14.69 17.02
N ARG A 138 -6.91 -14.68 18.15
CA ARG A 138 -6.18 -13.57 18.78
C ARG A 138 -5.11 -12.95 17.89
N GLY A 139 -4.87 -11.64 18.04
CA GLY A 139 -3.54 -11.00 18.00
C GLY A 139 -2.56 -11.35 16.86
N CYS A 140 -3.01 -11.85 15.71
CA CYS A 140 -2.10 -12.39 14.68
C CYS A 140 -1.14 -11.33 14.13
N PHE A 141 -1.58 -10.07 14.03
CA PHE A 141 -0.75 -9.02 13.42
C PHE A 141 0.46 -8.71 14.30
N GLY A 142 0.31 -8.79 15.62
CA GLY A 142 1.40 -8.56 16.57
C GLY A 142 2.56 -9.56 16.46
N LEU A 143 2.34 -10.73 15.86
CA LEU A 143 3.39 -11.71 15.58
C LEU A 143 4.32 -11.28 14.45
N PHE A 144 3.83 -10.44 13.53
CA PHE A 144 4.57 -10.00 12.35
C PHE A 144 5.08 -8.56 12.47
N MET A 145 4.28 -7.68 13.06
CA MET A 145 4.61 -6.26 13.21
C MET A 145 3.85 -5.67 14.41
N THR A 146 4.51 -4.85 15.22
CA THR A 146 3.83 -4.14 16.32
C THR A 146 2.89 -3.07 15.77
N ARG A 147 1.84 -2.73 16.53
CA ARG A 147 0.88 -1.70 16.12
C ARG A 147 1.56 -0.36 15.86
N ASP A 148 2.49 0.03 16.73
CA ASP A 148 3.15 1.32 16.63
C ASP A 148 4.10 1.36 15.43
N ARG A 149 4.77 0.24 15.10
CA ARG A 149 5.57 0.14 13.88
C ARG A 149 4.70 0.17 12.62
N PHE A 150 3.55 -0.50 12.63
CA PHE A 150 2.59 -0.44 11.53
C PHE A 150 2.11 1.00 11.27
N VAL A 151 1.77 1.74 12.33
CA VAL A 151 1.38 3.15 12.22
C VAL A 151 2.54 4.01 11.71
N HIS A 152 3.77 3.75 12.16
CA HIS A 152 4.95 4.45 11.67
C HIS A 152 5.18 4.21 10.16
N VAL A 153 5.10 2.96 9.69
CA VAL A 153 5.19 2.65 8.24
C VAL A 153 4.05 3.32 7.48
N SER A 154 2.80 3.17 7.95
CA SER A 154 1.62 3.74 7.29
C SER A 154 1.66 5.26 7.11
N ARG A 155 2.29 5.99 8.04
CA ARG A 155 2.35 7.46 7.99
C ARG A 155 3.46 7.99 7.09
N ASN A 156 4.50 7.20 6.85
CA ASN A 156 5.67 7.62 6.10
C ASN A 156 5.78 6.93 4.74
N LEU A 157 4.88 5.97 4.44
CA LEU A 157 4.90 5.21 3.20
C LEU A 157 4.93 6.14 1.99
N HIS A 158 5.96 5.99 1.18
CA HIS A 158 6.21 6.84 0.03
C HIS A 158 6.76 6.01 -1.13
N PHE A 159 6.34 6.33 -2.34
CA PHE A 159 6.62 5.53 -3.55
C PHE A 159 7.48 6.26 -4.58
N SER A 160 7.66 7.57 -4.43
CA SER A 160 8.31 8.43 -5.43
C SER A 160 9.46 9.20 -4.78
N ALA A 161 10.45 9.59 -5.58
CA ALA A 161 11.49 10.50 -5.13
C ALA A 161 10.90 11.90 -4.86
N ASN A 162 11.04 12.40 -3.63
CA ASN A 162 10.55 13.74 -3.26
C ASN A 162 11.36 14.88 -3.91
N ASP A 163 12.57 14.58 -4.39
CA ASP A 163 13.50 15.50 -5.02
C ASP A 163 13.49 15.41 -6.57
N ASP A 164 12.66 14.53 -7.14
CA ASP A 164 12.54 14.42 -8.59
C ASP A 164 11.79 15.63 -9.15
N ALA A 165 12.43 16.34 -10.08
CA ALA A 165 11.84 17.46 -10.81
C ALA A 165 10.56 17.05 -11.57
N ALA A 166 10.42 15.75 -11.91
CA ALA A 166 9.21 15.20 -12.52
C ALA A 166 8.00 15.19 -11.57
N ALA A 167 8.19 15.18 -10.24
CA ALA A 167 7.10 15.22 -9.27
C ALA A 167 6.28 16.53 -9.36
N ALA A 168 6.86 17.59 -9.92
CA ALA A 168 6.16 18.85 -10.19
C ALA A 168 5.35 18.83 -11.50
N ALA A 169 5.71 17.96 -12.45
CA ALA A 169 5.18 17.94 -13.80
C ALA A 169 4.18 16.81 -14.05
N ASP A 170 4.31 15.68 -13.36
CA ASP A 170 3.43 14.51 -13.50
C ASP A 170 2.60 14.33 -12.22
N ARG A 171 1.30 14.65 -12.30
CA ARG A 171 0.36 14.41 -11.20
C ARG A 171 -0.21 13.01 -11.35
N ALA A 172 0.19 12.12 -10.45
CA ALA A 172 -0.45 10.83 -10.21
C ALA A 172 -1.93 10.96 -9.83
#